data_AF-A0A7K2E8T4-F1
#
_entry.id   AF-A0A7K2E8T4-F1
#
_cell.length_a   1.000
_cell.length_b   1.000
_cell.length_c   1.000
_cell.angle_alpha   90.00
_cell.angle_beta   90.00
_cell.angle_gamma   90.00
#
_symmetry.space_group_name_H-M   'P 1'
#
loop_
_entity.id
_entity.type
_entity.pdbx_description
1 polymer ?
#
loop_
_entity_poly.entity_id
_entity_poly.type
_entity_poly.pdbx_seq_one_letter_code
_entity_poly.pdbx_strand_id
1 'polypeptide(L)' 'MARKLRAAGFTEAGQRGSHVKFVKRGDSGGVRTAIVPRHREVAVGTLRSVLRQAGLDAEEFDRL' A
#
# COMPACT_ATOMS: atom_id res chain seq x y z
N MET A 1 -7.41 -3.94 0.27
CA MET A 1 -6.16 -3.17 0.05
C MET A 1 -4.89 -4.01 0.14
N ALA A 2 -4.63 -4.70 1.26
CA ALA A 2 -3.42 -5.51 1.44
C ALA A 2 -3.13 -6.48 0.27
N ARG A 3 -4.14 -7.25 -0.19
CA ARG A 3 -4.01 -8.15 -1.34
C ARG A 3 -3.52 -7.45 -2.61
N LYS A 4 -4.10 -6.30 -2.95
CA LYS A 4 -3.75 -5.50 -4.13
C LYS A 4 -2.32 -4.94 -4.03
N LEU A 5 -1.91 -4.47 -2.84
CA LEU A 5 -0.53 -4.03 -2.63
C LEU A 5 0.48 -5.18 -2.76
N ARG A 6 0.14 -6.39 -2.28
CA ARG A 6 0.98 -7.57 -2.53
C ARG A 6 1.08 -7.89 -4.02
N ALA A 7 -0.02 -7.79 -4.77
CA ALA A 7 -0.02 -7.95 -6.23
C ALA A 7 0.82 -6.87 -6.94
N ALA A 8 0.86 -5.64 -6.39
CA ALA A 8 1.76 -4.58 -6.86
C ALA A 8 3.25 -4.80 -6.50
N GLY A 9 3.59 -5.91 -5.83
CA GLY A 9 4.96 -6.24 -5.44
C GLY A 9 5.40 -5.66 -4.08
N PHE A 10 4.47 -5.23 -3.23
CA PHE A 10 4.79 -4.86 -1.85
C PHE A 10 4.82 -6.09 -0.93
N THR A 11 5.72 -6.06 0.04
CA THR A 11 5.80 -7.04 1.13
C THR A 11 5.52 -6.39 2.48
N GLU A 12 5.02 -7.18 3.43
CA GLU A 12 4.79 -6.70 4.80
C GLU A 12 6.11 -6.60 5.55
N ALA A 13 6.42 -5.42 6.09
CA ALA A 13 7.64 -5.15 6.85
C ALA A 13 7.41 -5.08 8.36
N GLY A 14 6.15 -4.99 8.80
CA GLY A 14 5.81 -4.94 10.22
C GLY A 14 4.40 -4.40 10.45
N GLN A 15 3.95 -4.47 11.70
CA GLN A 15 2.62 -4.03 12.11
C GLN A 15 2.70 -3.33 13.46
N ARG A 16 1.93 -2.26 13.63
CA ARG A 16 1.69 -1.62 14.93
C ARG A 16 0.19 -1.39 15.10
N GLY A 17 -0.41 -2.06 16.08
CA GLY A 17 -1.86 -2.06 16.25
C GLY A 17 -2.56 -2.58 14.99
N SER A 18 -3.57 -1.86 14.50
CA SER A 18 -4.26 -2.21 13.24
C SER A 18 -3.50 -1.80 11.98
N HIS A 19 -2.38 -1.09 12.05
CA HIS A 19 -1.69 -0.57 10.86
C HIS A 19 -0.53 -1.46 10.44
N VAL A 20 -0.52 -1.87 9.17
CA VAL A 20 0.50 -2.71 8.56
C VAL A 20 1.38 -1.86 7.65
N LYS A 21 2.70 -1.97 7.82
CA LYS A 21 3.70 -1.35 6.96
C LYS A 21 3.99 -2.27 5.77
N PHE A 22 3.77 -1.75 4.57
CA PHE A 22 4.12 -2.39 3.32
C PHE A 22 5.34 -1.70 2.70
N VAL A 23 6.27 -2.46 2.14
CA VAL A 23 7.47 -1.96 1.47
C VAL A 23 7.62 -2.57 0.09
N LYS A 24 8.04 -1.78 -0.90
CA LYS A 24 8.46 -2.24 -2.22
C LYS A 24 9.81 -1.62 -2.56
N ARG A 25 10.79 -2.47 -2.88
CA ARG A 25 12.08 -2.03 -3.39
C ARG A 25 11.97 -1.96 -4.92
N GLY A 26 12.31 -0.81 -5.48
CA GLY A 26 12.39 -0.61 -6.93
C GLY A 26 13.77 -0.96 -7.47
N ASP A 27 13.83 -1.20 -8.77
CA ASP A 27 15.05 -1.70 -9.44
C ASP A 27 16.21 -0.69 -9.40
N SER A 28 15.90 0.60 -9.35
CA SER A 28 16.86 1.71 -9.19
C SER A 28 17.25 2.00 -7.73
N GLY A 29 16.95 1.10 -6.79
CA GLY A 29 17.31 1.23 -5.38
C GLY A 29 16.34 2.07 -4.53
N GLY A 30 15.32 2.67 -5.13
CA GLY A 30 14.28 3.41 -4.39
C GLY A 30 13.40 2.48 -3.54
N VAL A 31 12.98 2.93 -2.36
CA VAL A 31 12.06 2.17 -1.49
C VAL A 31 10.75 2.94 -1.33
N ARG A 32 9.63 2.32 -1.72
CA ARG A 32 8.28 2.83 -1.43
C ARG A 32 7.76 2.18 -0.17
N THR A 33 7.13 2.97 0.69
CA THR A 33 6.49 2.49 1.94
C THR A 33 5.06 2.99 1.99
N ALA A 34 4.13 2.08 2.26
CA ALA A 34 2.71 2.40 2.46
C ALA A 34 2.22 1.89 3.81
N ILE A 35 1.50 2.71 4.57
CA ILE A 35 0.92 2.32 5.86
C ILE A 35 -0.57 2.07 5.69
N VAL A 36 -0.99 0.83 5.87
CA VAL A 36 -2.33 0.37 5.53
C VAL A 36 -3.07 -0.02 6.80
N PRO A 37 -4.21 0.59 7.10
CA PRO A 37 -5.05 0.11 8.20
C PRO A 37 -5.68 -1.23 7.84
N ARG A 38 -5.72 -2.16 8.80
CA ARG A 38 -6.37 -3.47 8.72
C ARG A 38 -7.85 -3.35 9.07
N HIS A 39 -8.59 -2.64 8.24
CA HIS A 39 -10.04 -2.50 8.33
C HIS A 39 -10.70 -2.99 7.04
N ARG A 40 -11.96 -3.43 7.14
CA ARG A 40 -12.75 -3.89 5.99
C ARG A 40 -13.09 -2.74 5.04
N GLU A 41 -13.37 -1.58 5.61
CA GLU A 41 -13.66 -0.33 4.91
C GLU A 41 -12.64 0.73 5.31
N VAL A 42 -12.29 1.60 4.37
CA VAL A 42 -11.35 2.70 4.56
C VAL A 42 -11.95 3.96 3.96
N ALA A 43 -11.78 5.09 4.63
CA ALA A 43 -12.20 6.37 4.09
C ALA A 43 -11.48 6.66 2.77
N VAL A 44 -12.14 7.35 1.84
CA VAL A 44 -11.56 7.70 0.53
C VAL A 44 -10.25 8.49 0.67
N GLY A 45 -10.16 9.37 1.67
CA GLY A 45 -8.92 10.11 1.97
C GLY A 45 -7.77 9.18 2.39
N THR A 46 -8.07 8.13 3.16
CA THR A 46 -7.09 7.11 3.56
C THR A 46 -6.64 6.29 2.36
N LEU A 47 -7.56 5.84 1.52
CA LEU A 47 -7.26 5.16 0.26
C LEU A 47 -6.30 6.01 -0.59
N ARG A 48 -6.66 7.27 -0.86
CA ARG A 48 -5.82 8.21 -1.64
C ARG A 48 -4.43 8.41 -1.03
N SER A 49 -4.34 8.55 0.31
CA SER A 49 -3.06 8.68 1.00
C SER A 49 -2.17 7.45 0.80
N VAL A 50 -2.74 6.25 0.91
CA VAL A 50 -2.02 5.00 0.71
C VAL A 50 -1.58 4.84 -0.74
N LEU A 51 -2.43 5.17 -1.72
CA LEU A 51 -2.06 5.11 -3.14
C LEU A 51 -0.90 6.06 -3.46
N ARG A 52 -0.95 7.29 -2.95
CA ARG A 52 0.15 8.26 -3.07
C ARG A 52 1.46 7.73 -2.46
N GLN A 53 1.39 7.14 -1.27
CA GLN A 53 2.55 6.50 -0.62
C GLN A 53 3.11 5.32 -1.43
N ALA A 54 2.22 4.52 -2.00
CA ALA A 54 2.56 3.39 -2.85
C ALA A 54 3.04 3.81 -4.25
N GLY A 55 2.84 5.07 -4.65
CA GLY A 55 3.10 5.56 -5.99
C GLY A 55 2.24 4.85 -7.05
N LEU A 56 0.98 4.56 -6.70
CA LEU A 56 -0.03 3.97 -7.58
C LEU A 56 -1.11 5.01 -7.87
N ASP A 57 -1.60 5.05 -9.09
CA ASP A 57 -2.85 5.74 -9.38
C ASP A 57 -4.08 4.85 -9.06
N ALA A 58 -5.28 5.44 -9.14
CA ALA A 58 -6.51 4.75 -8.80
C ALA A 58 -6.87 3.63 -9.79
N GLU A 59 -6.54 3.79 -11.07
CA GLU A 59 -6.87 2.79 -12.09
C GLU A 59 -5.92 1.60 -12.06
N GLU A 60 -4.61 1.85 -11.90
CA GLU A 60 -3.61 0.82 -11.64
C GLU A 60 -4.02 0.00 -10.42
N PHE A 61 -4.44 0.67 -9.35
CA PHE A 61 -4.92 -0.01 -8.17
C PHE A 61 -6.18 -0.83 -8.42
N ASP A 62 -7.11 -0.34 -9.24
CA ASP A 62 -8.34 -1.06 -9.54
C ASP A 62 -8.10 -2.36 -10.34
N ARG A 63 -7.12 -2.34 -11.25
CA ARG A 63 -6.73 -3.47 -12.10
C ARG A 63 -5.95 -4.59 -11.39
N LEU A 64 -5.47 -4.38 -10.17
CA LEU A 64 -4.77 -5.37 -9.31
C LEU A 64 -5.75 -6.27 -8.52
#